data_AF-A0A2N3B4S7-F1
#
_entry.id   AF-A0A2N3B4S7-F1
#
_cell.length_a   1.000
_cell.length_b   1.000
_cell.length_c   1.000
_cell.angle_alpha   90.00
_cell.angle_beta   90.00
_cell.angle_gamma   90.00
#
_symmetry.space_group_name_H-M   'P 1'
#
loop_
_entity.id
_entity.type
_entity.pdbx_description
1 polymer ?
#
loop_
_entity_poly.entity_id
_entity_poly.type
_entity_poly.pdbx_seq_one_letter_code
_entity_poly.pdbx_strand_id
1 'polypeptide(L)'
;MTRCARSSRCATPTRSTDLSAAMDIIASEYPGVVDFERDFPSLCFALATGVGKTRLMGAFIAYLKIAHGINNFFVLAPNLTIYNKLIADFTPNTGKYVFKGIAEFAISPPVLTTGETYERQIASGGNLFPTTINIFNIAKISSEVRGGRSPRIRSFREEIGESYFDYLASLPDLVLLMDESHRYRATAGMRAINELKPVLGLELTATPFVESTRGPVAFKNVILDYPLARAMEDGFVKEPAVVTRKDFNPAGKSPEAIQTMKLEDGVRLHESVKVDLETYARENGERIVKPFVLVIARDTTHAAELTRLIQSDAFFEGRYADKVIQVDSSVKEEETVEKLLTVEQNDNPVEIVIHVNMLKEGWDVTNLYTIIPLRAANARTLIEQSIGRGLRLPYLPCAGLFCLRHQEVEQHCLAAARRADDEGMAQIAFVKIEEIGASGVGLEQRDGIAPMITAGTSCRECMER
;
A
#
# COMPACT_ATOMS: atom_id res chain seq x y z
N MET A 1 5.21 6.64 20.90
CA MET A 1 6.30 7.62 21.13
C MET A 1 6.03 8.56 22.30
N THR A 2 4.95 9.36 22.32
CA THR A 2 4.66 10.26 23.46
C THR A 2 4.32 9.54 24.78
N ARG A 3 3.86 8.28 24.74
CA ARG A 3 3.71 7.42 25.94
C ARG A 3 5.07 6.84 26.40
N CYS A 4 5.89 6.28 25.50
CA CYS A 4 7.29 5.89 25.80
C CYS A 4 8.15 7.03 26.33
N ALA A 5 7.88 8.28 25.93
CA ALA A 5 8.62 9.45 26.39
C ALA A 5 8.07 10.04 27.70
N ARG A 6 6.83 9.70 28.08
CA ARG A 6 6.21 10.11 29.35
C ARG A 6 6.65 9.24 30.51
N SER A 7 7.09 7.99 30.27
CA SER A 7 7.81 7.25 31.28
C SER A 7 9.21 7.87 31.39
N SER A 8 9.48 8.52 32.52
CA SER A 8 10.78 9.11 32.90
C SER A 8 11.90 8.05 33.07
N ARG A 9 11.80 6.91 32.38
CA ARG A 9 12.65 5.72 32.45
C ARG A 9 13.20 5.29 31.08
N CYS A 10 12.66 5.78 29.95
CA CYS A 10 13.27 5.55 28.65
C CYS A 10 14.47 6.49 28.49
N ALA A 11 15.66 6.01 28.85
CA ALA A 11 16.91 6.66 28.49
C ALA A 11 16.96 6.88 26.97
N THR A 12 17.62 7.95 26.52
CA THR A 12 17.94 8.15 25.10
C THR A 12 18.54 6.87 24.54
N PRO A 13 18.04 6.32 23.41
CA PRO A 13 18.56 5.08 22.87
C PRO A 13 20.05 5.26 22.56
N THR A 14 20.89 4.45 23.20
CA THR A 14 22.35 4.42 23.00
C THR A 14 22.76 3.07 22.43
N ARG A 15 23.89 3.01 21.72
CA ARG A 15 24.37 1.75 21.12
C ARG A 15 24.67 0.64 22.13
N SER A 16 24.85 0.98 23.40
CA SER A 16 25.08 0.06 24.51
C SER A 16 23.79 -0.33 25.25
N THR A 17 22.62 -0.06 24.68
CA THR A 17 21.35 -0.45 25.31
C THR A 17 21.30 -1.98 25.36
N ASP A 18 21.26 -2.53 26.57
CA ASP A 18 21.02 -3.95 26.78
C ASP A 18 19.65 -4.31 26.17
N LEU A 19 19.67 -5.20 25.18
CA LEU A 19 18.48 -5.66 24.47
C LEU A 19 17.44 -6.25 25.42
N SER A 20 17.90 -6.95 26.47
CA SER A 20 17.01 -7.54 27.47
C SER A 20 16.33 -6.43 28.27
N ALA A 21 17.08 -5.44 28.75
CA ALA A 21 16.52 -4.32 29.49
C ALA A 21 15.58 -3.45 28.63
N ALA A 22 15.91 -3.24 27.35
CA ALA A 22 15.03 -2.57 26.40
C ALA A 22 13.74 -3.36 26.17
N MET A 23 13.82 -4.69 26.06
CA MET A 23 12.66 -5.55 25.92
C MET A 23 11.77 -5.47 27.16
N ASP A 24 12.32 -5.51 28.36
CA ASP A 24 11.54 -5.40 29.61
C ASP A 24 10.75 -4.08 29.69
N ILE A 25 11.39 -2.96 29.30
CA ILE A 25 10.73 -1.65 29.25
C ILE A 25 9.60 -1.67 28.22
N ILE A 26 9.88 -2.14 26.99
CA ILE A 26 8.88 -2.13 25.91
C ILE A 26 7.73 -3.09 26.23
N ALA A 27 8.00 -4.31 26.70
CA ALA A 27 6.98 -5.28 27.07
C ALA A 27 6.08 -4.77 28.21
N SER A 28 6.61 -3.94 29.12
CA SER A 28 5.81 -3.32 30.19
C SER A 28 4.78 -2.31 29.66
N GLU A 29 5.06 -1.63 28.55
CA GLU A 29 4.16 -0.67 27.92
C GLU A 29 3.33 -1.30 26.78
N TYR A 30 3.90 -2.31 26.11
CA TYR A 30 3.38 -2.97 24.91
C TYR A 30 3.53 -4.49 25.03
N PRO A 31 2.63 -5.19 25.76
CA PRO A 31 2.72 -6.64 26.00
C PRO A 31 2.66 -7.51 24.73
N GLY A 32 2.19 -6.95 23.61
CA GLY A 32 2.18 -7.63 22.31
C GLY A 32 3.56 -7.76 21.65
N VAL A 33 4.56 -7.02 22.14
CA VAL A 33 5.94 -7.14 21.69
C VAL A 33 6.64 -8.26 22.46
N VAL A 34 7.05 -9.30 21.75
CA VAL A 34 7.69 -10.48 22.35
C VAL A 34 9.13 -10.72 21.87
N ASP A 35 9.53 -10.09 20.77
CA ASP A 35 10.86 -10.20 20.17
C ASP A 35 11.07 -9.00 19.24
N PHE A 36 12.25 -8.36 19.25
CA PHE A 36 12.58 -7.28 18.31
C PHE A 36 12.90 -7.79 16.91
N GLU A 37 13.17 -9.09 16.76
CA GLU A 37 13.50 -9.77 15.50
C GLU A 37 14.75 -9.19 14.80
N ARG A 38 15.58 -8.49 15.59
CA ARG A 38 16.80 -7.77 15.20
C ARG A 38 17.80 -7.78 16.35
N ASP A 39 19.07 -7.55 16.02
CA ASP A 39 20.17 -7.44 17.00
C ASP A 39 20.25 -6.04 17.65
N PHE A 40 19.21 -5.24 17.50
CA PHE A 40 19.03 -3.90 18.05
C PHE A 40 17.52 -3.67 18.33
N PRO A 41 17.14 -2.73 19.22
CA PRO A 41 15.73 -2.43 19.46
C PRO A 41 15.02 -2.01 18.17
N SER A 42 14.04 -2.78 17.71
CA SER A 42 13.28 -2.52 16.48
C SER A 42 11.79 -2.60 16.76
N LEU A 43 11.04 -1.55 16.43
CA LEU A 43 9.61 -1.43 16.71
C LEU A 43 8.82 -1.25 15.42
N CYS A 44 7.76 -2.05 15.25
CA CYS A 44 6.92 -2.03 14.07
C CYS A 44 5.60 -1.28 14.28
N PHE A 45 5.29 -0.42 13.31
CA PHE A 45 4.02 0.28 13.15
C PHE A 45 3.31 -0.35 11.95
N ALA A 46 2.33 -1.21 12.25
CA ALA A 46 1.42 -1.76 11.28
C ALA A 46 0.36 -0.70 10.95
N LEU A 47 0.46 -0.08 9.78
CA LEU A 47 -0.35 1.04 9.36
C LEU A 47 -0.95 0.77 7.99
N ALA A 48 -2.27 0.90 7.89
CA ALA A 48 -2.98 0.82 6.62
C ALA A 48 -2.34 1.71 5.55
N THR A 49 -2.41 1.24 4.31
CA THR A 49 -2.01 2.04 3.14
C THR A 49 -2.90 3.28 3.03
N GLY A 50 -2.30 4.40 2.62
CA GLY A 50 -3.04 5.67 2.47
C GLY A 50 -3.08 6.58 3.70
N VAL A 51 -2.78 6.08 4.91
CA VAL A 51 -2.88 6.86 6.18
C VAL A 51 -1.70 7.79 6.47
N GLY A 52 -0.75 7.93 5.53
CA GLY A 52 0.36 8.87 5.65
C GLY A 52 1.63 8.32 6.32
N LYS A 53 2.00 7.04 6.10
CA LYS A 53 3.23 6.41 6.61
C LYS A 53 4.49 7.29 6.46
N THR A 54 4.70 7.88 5.27
CA THR A 54 5.85 8.76 4.99
C THR A 54 5.83 10.06 5.81
N ARG A 55 4.64 10.61 6.09
CA ARG A 55 4.51 11.78 6.98
C ARG A 55 4.83 11.41 8.43
N LEU A 56 4.44 10.20 8.86
CA LEU A 56 4.82 9.69 10.18
C LEU A 56 6.34 9.46 10.29
N MET A 57 7.03 9.01 9.23
CA MET A 57 8.50 8.96 9.21
C MET A 57 9.12 10.33 9.45
N GLY A 58 8.63 11.37 8.76
CA GLY A 58 9.07 12.74 9.00
C GLY A 58 8.81 13.19 10.44
N ALA A 59 7.66 12.83 11.00
CA ALA A 59 7.34 13.12 12.40
C ALA A 59 8.28 12.41 13.39
N PHE A 60 8.66 11.15 13.12
CA PHE A 60 9.66 10.42 13.92
C PHE A 60 11.01 11.12 13.89
N ILE A 61 11.50 11.49 12.71
CA ILE A 61 12.78 12.20 12.54
C ILE A 61 12.75 13.54 13.28
N ALA A 62 11.68 14.33 13.11
CA ALA A 62 11.52 15.61 13.80
C ALA A 62 11.48 15.43 15.32
N TYR A 63 10.70 14.45 15.81
CA TYR A 63 10.59 14.17 17.23
C TYR A 63 11.93 13.76 17.83
N LEU A 64 12.65 12.83 17.20
CA LEU A 64 13.94 12.33 17.68
C LEU A 64 15.03 13.41 17.64
N LYS A 65 15.01 14.30 16.65
CA LYS A 65 15.89 15.47 16.62
C LYS A 65 15.56 16.47 17.72
N ILE A 66 14.30 16.88 17.85
CA ILE A 66 13.90 17.97 18.76
C ILE A 66 13.93 17.52 20.22
N ALA A 67 13.42 16.32 20.52
CA ALA A 67 13.29 15.83 21.89
C ALA A 67 14.55 15.10 22.40
N HIS A 68 15.32 14.47 21.50
CA HIS A 68 16.44 13.61 21.87
C HIS A 68 17.78 13.99 21.24
N GLY A 69 17.83 15.05 20.42
CA GLY A 69 19.07 15.54 19.82
C GLY A 69 19.67 14.62 18.76
N ILE A 70 18.93 13.63 18.26
CA ILE A 70 19.43 12.66 17.27
C ILE A 70 19.56 13.33 15.90
N ASN A 71 20.70 13.13 15.24
CA ASN A 71 21.03 13.79 13.97
C ASN A 71 21.18 12.84 12.80
N ASN A 72 21.37 11.55 13.03
CA ASN A 72 21.74 10.60 11.99
C ASN A 72 20.60 9.62 11.72
N PHE A 73 19.98 9.75 10.55
CA PHE A 73 18.87 8.90 10.13
C PHE A 73 19.23 8.13 8.87
N PHE A 74 18.85 6.86 8.82
CA PHE A 74 19.01 6.00 7.65
C PHE A 74 17.64 5.45 7.25
N VAL A 75 17.20 5.75 6.04
CA VAL A 75 15.90 5.39 5.49
C VAL A 75 16.10 4.34 4.40
N LEU A 76 15.54 3.16 4.61
CA LEU A 76 15.53 2.07 3.66
C LEU A 76 14.27 2.10 2.80
N ALA A 77 14.49 2.07 1.48
CA ALA A 77 13.46 1.89 0.47
C ALA A 77 13.56 0.47 -0.13
N PRO A 78 12.44 -0.23 -0.36
CA PRO A 78 12.46 -1.61 -0.84
C PRO A 78 12.71 -1.71 -2.35
N ASN A 79 12.38 -0.67 -3.12
CA ASN A 79 12.50 -0.63 -4.57
C ASN A 79 12.81 0.80 -5.07
N LEU A 80 13.13 0.92 -6.37
CA LEU A 80 13.54 2.20 -6.97
C LEU A 80 12.42 3.25 -6.98
N THR A 81 11.17 2.83 -7.13
CA THR A 81 10.03 3.76 -7.18
C THR A 81 9.77 4.40 -5.82
N ILE A 82 9.76 3.60 -4.75
CA ILE A 82 9.61 4.08 -3.37
C ILE A 82 10.84 4.92 -2.99
N TYR A 83 12.04 4.53 -3.43
CA TYR A 83 13.26 5.30 -3.24
C TYR A 83 13.17 6.71 -3.82
N ASN A 84 12.79 6.84 -5.10
CA ASN A 84 12.63 8.14 -5.75
C ASN A 84 11.53 8.97 -5.09
N LYS A 85 10.42 8.33 -4.70
CA LYS A 85 9.34 8.99 -3.96
C LYS A 85 9.84 9.54 -2.63
N LEU A 86 10.57 8.74 -1.85
CA LEU A 86 11.12 9.18 -0.56
C LEU A 86 12.08 10.35 -0.75
N ILE A 87 12.96 10.34 -1.75
CA ILE A 87 13.81 11.49 -2.06
C ILE A 87 12.96 12.75 -2.30
N ALA A 88 11.93 12.67 -3.13
CA ALA A 88 11.05 13.81 -3.40
C ALA A 88 10.31 14.29 -2.13
N ASP A 89 9.75 13.38 -1.34
CA ASP A 89 9.01 13.68 -0.11
C ASP A 89 9.92 14.30 0.98
N PHE A 90 11.23 13.99 0.97
CA PHE A 90 12.23 14.57 1.88
C PHE A 90 12.97 15.79 1.31
N THR A 91 12.73 16.16 0.07
CA THR A 91 13.33 17.36 -0.56
C THR A 91 12.45 18.59 -0.33
N PRO A 92 13.02 19.73 0.13
CA PRO A 92 12.26 20.96 0.29
C PRO A 92 11.57 21.43 -1.00
N ASN A 93 10.53 22.25 -0.86
CA ASN A 93 9.76 22.83 -1.97
C ASN A 93 8.98 21.84 -2.85
N THR A 94 8.83 20.59 -2.41
CA THR A 94 7.89 19.63 -3.03
C THR A 94 6.52 19.70 -2.35
N GLY A 95 5.45 19.38 -3.08
CA GLY A 95 4.09 19.43 -2.56
C GLY A 95 3.84 18.50 -1.36
N LYS A 96 4.61 17.41 -1.27
CA LYS A 96 4.53 16.38 -0.23
C LYS A 96 5.65 16.45 0.82
N TYR A 97 6.35 17.58 0.90
CA TYR A 97 7.50 17.74 1.80
C TYR A 97 7.17 17.38 3.26
N VAL A 98 7.83 16.35 3.78
CA VAL A 98 7.49 15.72 5.08
C VAL A 98 7.74 16.61 6.29
N PHE A 99 8.58 17.64 6.17
CA PHE A 99 8.86 18.59 7.26
C PHE A 99 8.11 19.92 7.14
N LYS A 100 7.13 20.02 6.21
CA LYS A 100 6.27 21.20 6.11
C LYS A 100 5.59 21.49 7.45
N GLY A 101 5.81 22.69 7.99
CA GLY A 101 5.26 23.14 9.27
C GLY A 101 6.15 22.90 10.49
N ILE A 102 7.38 22.38 10.32
CA ILE A 102 8.32 22.15 11.43
C ILE A 102 9.37 23.26 11.45
N ALA A 103 9.27 24.17 12.42
CA ALA A 103 10.10 25.37 12.49
C ALA A 103 11.61 25.07 12.53
N GLU A 104 12.02 24.05 13.29
CA GLU A 104 13.43 23.64 13.40
C GLU A 104 14.06 23.33 12.03
N PHE A 105 13.31 22.62 11.18
CA PHE A 105 13.76 22.25 9.83
C PHE A 105 13.52 23.32 8.78
N ALA A 106 12.76 24.38 9.10
CA ALA A 106 12.71 25.57 8.27
C ALA A 106 13.99 26.42 8.43
N ILE A 107 14.59 26.43 9.63
CA ILE A 107 15.83 27.15 9.93
C ILE A 107 17.04 26.33 9.49
N SER A 108 17.07 25.04 9.85
CA SER A 108 18.16 24.12 9.53
C SER A 108 17.60 22.89 8.79
N PRO A 109 17.43 22.97 7.47
CA PRO A 109 16.91 21.85 6.70
C PRO A 109 17.87 20.65 6.78
N PRO A 110 17.36 19.42 6.91
CA PRO A 110 18.22 18.25 6.91
C PRO A 110 19.00 18.10 5.61
N VAL A 111 20.23 17.61 5.70
CA VAL A 111 21.04 17.21 4.55
C VAL A 111 20.56 15.85 4.08
N LEU A 112 20.13 15.79 2.82
CA LEU A 112 19.71 14.55 2.18
C LEU A 112 20.89 13.91 1.45
N THR A 113 21.22 12.68 1.85
CA THR A 113 22.28 11.87 1.23
C THR A 113 21.68 10.64 0.59
N THR A 114 22.14 10.36 -0.62
CA THR A 114 21.65 9.27 -1.47
C THR A 114 22.82 8.44 -1.99
N GLY A 115 22.53 7.33 -2.64
CA GLY A 115 23.55 6.51 -3.32
C GLY A 115 24.36 7.25 -4.39
N GLU A 116 23.93 8.44 -4.83
CA GLU A 116 24.64 9.23 -5.85
C GLU A 116 25.43 10.40 -5.25
N THR A 117 25.14 10.78 -4.00
CA THR A 117 25.68 12.00 -3.39
C THR A 117 26.59 11.76 -2.19
N TYR A 118 26.66 10.52 -1.68
CA TYR A 118 27.38 10.20 -0.44
C TYR A 118 28.89 10.52 -0.50
N GLU A 119 29.55 10.32 -1.65
CA GLU A 119 30.99 10.60 -1.81
C GLU A 119 31.31 12.09 -1.58
N ARG A 120 30.44 12.99 -2.04
CA ARG A 120 30.60 14.43 -1.82
C ARG A 120 30.44 14.80 -0.34
N GLN A 121 29.61 14.07 0.39
CA GLN A 121 29.41 14.31 1.82
C GLN A 121 30.65 13.91 2.63
N ILE A 122 31.28 12.78 2.29
CA ILE A 122 32.55 12.34 2.90
C ILE A 122 33.63 13.39 2.66
N ALA A 123 33.76 13.87 1.40
CA ALA A 123 34.75 14.86 1.01
C ALA A 123 34.55 16.23 1.70
N SER A 124 33.31 16.55 2.07
CA SER A 124 32.97 17.82 2.74
C SER A 124 33.25 17.80 4.25
N GLY A 125 33.84 16.73 4.79
CA GLY A 125 34.39 16.71 6.15
C GLY A 125 33.35 16.88 7.25
N GLY A 126 32.12 16.39 7.05
CA GLY A 126 31.05 16.37 8.06
C GLY A 126 30.85 17.73 8.73
N ASN A 127 30.14 18.65 8.07
CA ASN A 127 29.77 19.95 8.64
C ASN A 127 29.32 19.84 10.10
N LEU A 128 29.60 20.90 10.90
CA LEU A 128 29.27 21.10 12.32
C LEU A 128 27.74 21.06 12.65
N PHE A 129 27.13 19.92 12.32
CA PHE A 129 25.86 19.30 12.69
C PHE A 129 24.53 19.83 12.14
N PRO A 130 24.31 19.82 10.80
CA PRO A 130 22.96 19.65 10.27
C PRO A 130 22.48 18.20 10.46
N THR A 131 21.18 18.02 10.71
CA THR A 131 20.54 16.69 10.70
C THR A 131 20.76 16.03 9.34
N THR A 132 21.22 14.78 9.30
CA THR A 132 21.49 14.04 8.06
C THR A 132 20.48 12.91 7.89
N ILE A 133 19.92 12.81 6.69
CA ILE A 133 18.97 11.77 6.29
C ILE A 133 19.57 11.03 5.10
N ASN A 134 19.91 9.76 5.31
CA ASN A 134 20.51 8.90 4.31
C ASN A 134 19.43 8.01 3.72
N ILE A 135 19.06 8.18 2.44
CA ILE A 135 18.04 7.37 1.77
C ILE A 135 18.71 6.42 0.80
N PHE A 136 18.46 5.11 0.95
CA PHE A 136 19.08 4.07 0.13
C PHE A 136 18.06 3.00 -0.29
N ASN A 137 18.26 2.44 -1.48
CA ASN A 137 17.43 1.37 -2.02
C ASN A 137 18.08 0.00 -1.77
N ILE A 138 17.34 -0.91 -1.13
CA ILE A 138 17.81 -2.27 -0.85
C ILE A 138 17.82 -3.16 -2.12
N ALA A 139 16.99 -2.87 -3.14
CA ALA A 139 16.81 -3.76 -4.29
C ALA A 139 18.09 -3.97 -5.11
N LYS A 140 19.00 -2.98 -5.10
CA LYS A 140 20.32 -3.11 -5.76
C LYS A 140 21.21 -4.18 -5.13
N ILE A 141 20.94 -4.56 -3.88
CA ILE A 141 21.65 -5.60 -3.12
C ILE A 141 21.18 -7.00 -3.54
N SER A 142 20.02 -7.10 -4.20
CA SER A 142 19.38 -8.37 -4.55
C SER A 142 19.44 -8.75 -6.03
N SER A 143 20.08 -7.96 -6.91
CA SER A 143 20.02 -8.24 -8.35
C SER A 143 21.30 -7.93 -9.12
N GLU A 144 22.04 -8.97 -9.50
CA GLU A 144 22.51 -9.14 -10.89
C GLU A 144 22.64 -10.64 -11.24
N VAL A 145 21.69 -11.12 -12.06
CA VAL A 145 21.79 -12.38 -12.81
C VAL A 145 21.95 -11.99 -14.27
N ARG A 146 23.16 -12.07 -14.81
CA ARG A 146 23.39 -12.21 -16.25
C ARG A 146 24.23 -13.47 -16.47
N GLY A 147 23.68 -14.43 -17.21
CA GLY A 147 24.46 -15.56 -17.74
C GLY A 147 24.40 -16.89 -17.00
N GLY A 148 23.26 -17.26 -16.40
CA GLY A 148 22.98 -18.67 -16.05
C GLY A 148 23.86 -19.30 -14.96
N ARG A 149 24.52 -18.50 -14.10
CA ARG A 149 25.19 -18.99 -12.89
C ARG A 149 24.48 -18.48 -11.63
N SER A 150 24.58 -19.27 -10.56
CA SER A 150 23.94 -19.01 -9.27
C SER A 150 24.20 -17.59 -8.75
N PRO A 151 23.19 -16.94 -8.15
CA PRO A 151 23.25 -15.52 -7.79
C PRO A 151 24.37 -15.26 -6.78
N ARG A 152 25.35 -14.42 -7.17
CA ARG A 152 26.26 -13.80 -6.22
C ARG A 152 25.53 -12.62 -5.58
N ILE A 153 25.18 -12.75 -4.31
CA ILE A 153 24.64 -11.67 -3.50
C ILE A 153 25.78 -10.66 -3.31
N ARG A 154 25.62 -9.42 -3.83
CA ARG A 154 26.50 -8.32 -3.40
C ARG A 154 26.10 -7.96 -1.98
N SER A 155 27.07 -7.80 -1.09
CA SER A 155 26.77 -7.32 0.26
C SER A 155 26.27 -5.86 0.18
N PHE A 156 25.34 -5.46 1.04
CA PHE A 156 24.92 -4.05 1.18
C PHE A 156 26.11 -3.10 1.34
N ARG A 157 27.16 -3.61 2.01
CA ARG A 157 28.46 -2.97 2.21
C ARG A 157 29.21 -2.72 0.89
N GLU A 158 29.12 -3.61 -0.09
CA GLU A 158 29.67 -3.39 -1.44
C GLU A 158 28.87 -2.33 -2.22
N GLU A 159 27.55 -2.30 -2.05
CA GLU A 159 26.68 -1.39 -2.82
C GLU A 159 26.80 0.07 -2.37
N ILE A 160 26.94 0.32 -1.06
CA ILE A 160 27.15 1.67 -0.54
C ILE A 160 28.65 2.02 -0.37
N GLY A 161 29.53 1.05 -0.58
CA GLY A 161 30.97 1.15 -0.37
C GLY A 161 31.38 0.92 1.10
N GLU A 162 32.45 0.15 1.31
CA GLU A 162 32.93 -0.22 2.65
C GLU A 162 33.18 1.01 3.54
N SER A 163 33.83 2.03 2.99
CA SER A 163 34.17 3.26 3.72
C SER A 163 32.95 3.99 4.26
N TYR A 164 31.87 4.07 3.47
CA TYR A 164 30.67 4.77 3.89
C TYR A 164 29.79 3.92 4.82
N PHE A 165 29.75 2.59 4.58
CA PHE A 165 29.14 1.66 5.52
C PHE A 165 29.79 1.76 6.89
N ASP A 166 31.12 1.72 6.96
CA ASP A 166 31.88 1.83 8.20
C ASP A 166 31.68 3.20 8.88
N TYR A 167 31.56 4.28 8.09
CA TYR A 167 31.16 5.59 8.59
C TYR A 167 29.78 5.53 9.26
N LEU A 168 28.74 5.04 8.58
CA LEU A 168 27.39 4.93 9.14
C LEU A 168 27.39 4.03 10.39
N ALA A 169 28.07 2.88 10.30
CA ALA A 169 28.26 1.96 11.40
C ALA A 169 29.13 2.53 12.52
N SER A 170 29.78 3.68 12.37
CA SER A 170 30.48 4.40 13.46
C SER A 170 29.60 5.44 14.17
N LEU A 171 28.48 5.87 13.57
CA LEU A 171 27.65 6.97 14.10
C LEU A 171 26.89 6.59 15.39
N PRO A 172 27.15 7.27 16.52
CA PRO A 172 26.68 6.84 17.84
C PRO A 172 25.16 6.91 18.04
N ASP A 173 24.44 7.69 17.22
CA ASP A 173 23.02 7.98 17.32
C ASP A 173 22.24 7.56 16.05
N LEU A 174 22.78 6.66 15.24
CA LEU A 174 22.15 6.21 13.99
C LEU A 174 20.77 5.56 14.23
N VAL A 175 19.72 6.15 13.69
CA VAL A 175 18.36 5.58 13.69
C VAL A 175 17.99 5.06 12.32
N LEU A 176 17.45 3.85 12.28
CA LEU A 176 17.02 3.18 11.06
C LEU A 176 15.50 3.29 10.88
N LEU A 177 15.05 3.76 9.72
CA LEU A 177 13.65 3.76 9.31
C LEU A 177 13.47 2.83 8.11
N MET A 178 12.49 1.93 8.17
CA MET A 178 12.24 0.91 7.17
C MET A 178 10.81 1.03 6.64
N ASP A 179 10.63 1.43 5.38
CA ASP A 179 9.32 1.43 4.72
C ASP A 179 9.05 0.09 4.03
N GLU A 180 7.81 -0.39 4.12
CA GLU A 180 7.42 -1.75 3.70
C GLU A 180 8.28 -2.85 4.32
N SER A 181 8.40 -2.83 5.65
CA SER A 181 9.35 -3.68 6.38
C SER A 181 9.21 -5.19 6.18
N HIS A 182 8.04 -5.67 5.75
CA HIS A 182 7.83 -7.07 5.34
C HIS A 182 8.77 -7.53 4.22
N ARG A 183 9.27 -6.61 3.38
CA ARG A 183 10.26 -6.91 2.33
C ARG A 183 11.66 -7.23 2.89
N TYR A 184 11.97 -6.77 4.10
CA TYR A 184 13.32 -6.90 4.70
C TYR A 184 13.48 -8.08 5.66
N ARG A 185 12.49 -8.97 5.77
CA ARG A 185 12.51 -10.08 6.75
C ARG A 185 12.80 -11.46 6.18
N ALA A 186 12.82 -11.61 4.86
CA ALA A 186 13.02 -12.91 4.19
C ALA A 186 14.32 -12.98 3.35
N THR A 187 15.17 -11.96 3.39
CA THR A 187 16.31 -11.83 2.47
C THR A 187 17.64 -11.65 3.19
N ALA A 188 18.75 -11.93 2.49
CA ALA A 188 20.11 -11.69 2.96
C ALA A 188 20.36 -10.24 3.43
N GLY A 189 19.50 -9.29 3.04
CA GLY A 189 19.49 -7.91 3.52
C GLY A 189 19.32 -7.78 5.04
N MET A 190 18.69 -8.76 5.72
CA MET A 190 18.59 -8.77 7.19
C MET A 190 19.94 -8.68 7.89
N ARG A 191 20.92 -9.48 7.44
CA ARG A 191 22.23 -9.54 8.09
C ARG A 191 22.97 -8.22 7.96
N ALA A 192 22.93 -7.65 6.76
CA ALA A 192 23.65 -6.41 6.49
C ALA A 192 23.03 -5.19 7.19
N ILE A 193 21.73 -5.22 7.46
CA ILE A 193 21.07 -4.20 8.28
C ILE A 193 21.53 -4.30 9.75
N ASN A 194 21.66 -5.50 10.30
CA ASN A 194 22.14 -5.71 11.67
C ASN A 194 23.60 -5.24 11.85
N GLU A 195 24.43 -5.34 10.82
CA GLU A 195 25.83 -4.89 10.85
C GLU A 195 25.96 -3.36 11.03
N LEU A 196 24.94 -2.56 10.67
CA LEU A 196 24.94 -1.10 10.91
C LEU A 196 24.87 -0.75 12.40
N LYS A 197 24.38 -1.66 13.25
CA LYS A 197 24.19 -1.46 14.70
C LYS A 197 23.50 -0.12 15.05
N PRO A 198 22.33 0.18 14.47
CA PRO A 198 21.59 1.39 14.81
C PRO A 198 21.14 1.37 16.27
N VAL A 199 20.92 2.54 16.87
CA VAL A 199 20.39 2.66 18.24
C VAL A 199 18.92 2.30 18.34
N LEU A 200 18.18 2.47 17.23
CA LEU A 200 16.75 2.21 17.14
C LEU A 200 16.34 1.91 15.70
N GLY A 201 15.50 0.90 15.52
CA GLY A 201 14.78 0.60 14.29
C GLY A 201 13.31 0.99 14.38
N LEU A 202 12.81 1.67 13.35
CA LEU A 202 11.40 2.03 13.18
C LEU A 202 10.90 1.42 11.88
N GLU A 203 10.07 0.40 12.01
CA GLU A 203 9.48 -0.34 10.90
C GLU A 203 8.07 0.18 10.60
N LEU A 204 7.78 0.39 9.32
CA LEU A 204 6.48 0.82 8.83
C LEU A 204 6.00 -0.14 7.76
N THR A 205 4.83 -0.73 7.94
CA THR A 205 4.25 -1.61 6.92
C THR A 205 2.74 -1.69 7.04
N ALA A 206 2.05 -2.01 5.95
CA ALA A 206 0.62 -2.33 5.99
C ALA A 206 0.35 -3.81 6.26
N THR A 207 1.35 -4.68 6.07
CA THR A 207 1.22 -6.13 6.20
C THR A 207 2.28 -6.65 7.17
N PRO A 208 1.98 -6.71 8.48
CA PRO A 208 2.94 -7.12 9.51
C PRO A 208 3.10 -8.64 9.57
N PHE A 209 3.31 -9.27 8.42
CA PHE A 209 3.58 -10.70 8.28
C PHE A 209 4.47 -10.96 7.06
N VAL A 210 5.18 -12.08 7.08
CA VAL A 210 5.90 -12.62 5.91
C VAL A 210 5.26 -13.92 5.46
N GLU A 211 5.19 -14.14 4.15
CA GLU A 211 4.77 -15.44 3.61
C GLU A 211 5.90 -16.47 3.77
N SER A 212 5.58 -17.63 4.34
CA SER A 212 6.48 -18.78 4.43
C SER A 212 5.88 -19.99 3.72
N THR A 213 6.68 -21.02 3.47
CA THR A 213 6.20 -22.31 2.92
C THR A 213 5.14 -23.00 3.79
N ARG A 214 5.02 -22.62 5.07
CA ARG A 214 4.04 -23.16 6.02
C ARG A 214 2.88 -22.20 6.30
N GLY A 215 2.80 -21.07 5.59
CA GLY A 215 1.80 -20.01 5.80
C GLY A 215 2.38 -18.69 6.31
N PRO A 216 1.54 -17.68 6.54
CA PRO A 216 1.99 -16.37 6.99
C PRO A 216 2.53 -16.41 8.42
N VAL A 217 3.68 -15.77 8.64
CA VAL A 217 4.32 -15.60 9.96
C VAL A 217 4.21 -14.14 10.35
N ALA A 218 3.43 -13.86 11.40
CA ALA A 218 3.21 -12.52 11.93
C ALA A 218 4.46 -11.96 12.62
N PHE A 219 4.55 -10.64 12.65
CA PHE A 219 5.63 -9.92 13.32
C PHE A 219 5.44 -9.95 14.84
N LYS A 220 6.55 -10.02 15.56
CA LYS A 220 6.61 -10.10 17.02
C LYS A 220 6.92 -8.76 17.69
N ASN A 221 7.26 -7.73 16.92
CA ASN A 221 7.64 -6.40 17.40
C ASN A 221 6.63 -5.29 17.08
N VAL A 222 5.35 -5.63 16.84
CA VAL A 222 4.32 -4.64 16.51
C VAL A 222 3.89 -3.88 17.77
N ILE A 223 4.15 -2.58 17.81
CA ILE A 223 3.74 -1.68 18.93
C ILE A 223 2.48 -0.90 18.65
N LEU A 224 2.12 -0.75 17.37
CA LEU A 224 0.90 -0.08 16.94
C LEU A 224 0.33 -0.85 15.76
N ASP A 225 -0.92 -1.23 15.90
CA ASP A 225 -1.72 -1.81 14.82
C ASP A 225 -2.87 -0.87 14.49
N TYR A 226 -2.86 -0.38 13.25
CA TYR A 226 -3.85 0.49 12.66
C TYR A 226 -4.28 -0.10 11.31
N PRO A 227 -5.13 -1.15 11.34
CA PRO A 227 -5.52 -1.89 10.15
C PRO A 227 -6.45 -1.05 9.25
N LEU A 228 -6.63 -1.53 8.01
CA LEU A 228 -7.46 -0.84 7.02
C LEU A 228 -8.91 -0.65 7.48
N ALA A 229 -9.48 -1.66 8.14
CA ALA A 229 -10.84 -1.59 8.69
C ALA A 229 -11.01 -0.41 9.64
N ARG A 230 -10.06 -0.21 10.56
CA ARG A 230 -10.07 0.94 11.48
C ARG A 230 -9.89 2.26 10.76
N ALA A 231 -9.01 2.31 9.76
CA ALA A 231 -8.82 3.51 8.94
C ALA A 231 -10.09 3.91 8.17
N MET A 232 -10.89 2.93 7.76
CA MET A 232 -12.18 3.11 7.11
C MET A 232 -13.23 3.62 8.12
N GLU A 233 -13.35 3.00 9.29
CA GLU A 233 -14.25 3.44 10.38
C GLU A 233 -13.97 4.89 10.81
N ASP A 234 -12.69 5.26 10.93
CA ASP A 234 -12.27 6.61 11.29
C ASP A 234 -12.39 7.61 10.12
N GLY A 235 -12.80 7.16 8.93
CA GLY A 235 -13.05 8.01 7.76
C GLY A 235 -11.78 8.64 7.17
N PHE A 236 -10.61 8.00 7.30
CA PHE A 236 -9.35 8.47 6.73
C PHE A 236 -9.03 7.90 5.35
N VAL A 237 -9.76 6.87 4.93
CA VAL A 237 -9.67 6.24 3.62
C VAL A 237 -11.05 6.05 3.03
N LYS A 238 -11.14 5.89 1.71
CA LYS A 238 -12.36 5.53 1.00
C LYS A 238 -12.82 4.15 1.45
N GLU A 239 -14.13 4.00 1.63
CA GLU A 239 -14.74 2.69 1.84
C GLU A 239 -14.96 1.99 0.47
N PRO A 240 -14.37 0.80 0.24
CA PRO A 240 -14.67 0.02 -0.95
C PRO A 240 -16.07 -0.58 -0.85
N ALA A 241 -16.81 -0.49 -1.95
CA ALA A 241 -18.12 -1.11 -2.11
C ALA A 241 -18.05 -2.19 -3.18
N VAL A 242 -18.60 -3.37 -2.89
CA VAL A 242 -18.74 -4.44 -3.88
C VAL A 242 -20.09 -4.29 -4.57
N VAL A 243 -20.05 -4.13 -5.89
CA VAL A 243 -21.23 -3.98 -6.72
C VAL A 243 -21.50 -5.29 -7.44
N THR A 244 -22.72 -5.80 -7.33
CA THR A 244 -23.16 -7.04 -8.00
C THR A 244 -24.45 -6.79 -8.76
N ARG A 245 -24.78 -7.61 -9.76
CA ARG A 245 -26.09 -7.58 -10.42
C ARG A 245 -27.11 -8.30 -9.56
N LYS A 246 -28.30 -7.71 -9.41
CA LYS A 246 -29.43 -8.37 -8.75
C LYS A 246 -29.81 -9.62 -9.54
N ASP A 247 -30.03 -10.74 -8.84
CA ASP A 247 -30.44 -12.03 -9.41
C ASP A 247 -29.52 -12.56 -10.54
N PHE A 248 -28.22 -12.25 -10.47
CA PHE A 248 -27.25 -12.72 -11.46
C PHE A 248 -27.09 -14.24 -11.41
N ASN A 249 -27.49 -14.92 -12.47
CA ASN A 249 -27.22 -16.33 -12.68
C ASN A 249 -26.10 -16.51 -13.72
N PRO A 250 -24.92 -17.03 -13.33
CA PRO A 250 -23.84 -17.34 -14.27
C PRO A 250 -24.13 -18.56 -15.14
N ALA A 251 -25.07 -19.42 -14.74
CA ALA A 251 -25.38 -20.65 -15.47
C ALA A 251 -25.85 -20.35 -16.90
N GLY A 252 -25.21 -20.98 -17.89
CA GLY A 252 -25.53 -20.82 -19.31
C GLY A 252 -24.93 -19.58 -19.98
N LYS A 253 -24.09 -18.80 -19.29
CA LYS A 253 -23.33 -17.68 -19.90
C LYS A 253 -21.89 -18.11 -20.19
N SER A 254 -21.36 -17.69 -21.33
CA SER A 254 -19.94 -17.89 -21.60
C SER A 254 -19.09 -16.98 -20.70
N PRO A 255 -17.84 -17.36 -20.38
CA PRO A 255 -16.92 -16.52 -19.63
C PRO A 255 -16.74 -15.12 -20.23
N GLU A 256 -16.72 -15.03 -21.57
CA GLU A 256 -16.58 -13.79 -22.33
C GLU A 256 -17.80 -12.90 -22.16
N ALA A 257 -19.02 -13.46 -22.19
CA ALA A 257 -20.24 -12.71 -21.96
C ALA A 257 -20.28 -12.13 -20.53
N ILE A 258 -19.86 -12.92 -19.53
CA ILE A 258 -19.76 -12.44 -18.13
C ILE A 258 -18.73 -11.31 -18.02
N GLN A 259 -17.59 -11.45 -18.69
CA GLN A 259 -16.54 -10.44 -18.71
C GLN A 259 -17.02 -9.12 -19.33
N THR A 260 -17.66 -9.18 -20.50
CA THR A 260 -18.21 -7.98 -21.15
C THR A 260 -19.24 -7.30 -20.25
N MET A 261 -20.12 -8.06 -19.59
CA MET A 261 -21.09 -7.52 -18.63
C MET A 261 -20.39 -6.79 -17.47
N LYS A 262 -19.36 -7.40 -16.86
CA LYS A 262 -18.58 -6.77 -15.78
C LYS A 262 -17.91 -5.47 -16.23
N LEU A 263 -17.35 -5.46 -17.45
CA LEU A 263 -16.67 -4.31 -18.01
C LEU A 263 -17.64 -3.16 -18.26
N GLU A 264 -18.78 -3.44 -18.89
CA GLU A 264 -19.83 -2.46 -19.15
C GLU A 264 -20.42 -1.89 -17.84
N ASP A 265 -20.69 -2.73 -16.84
CA ASP A 265 -21.22 -2.27 -15.55
C ASP A 265 -20.23 -1.38 -14.82
N GLY A 266 -18.95 -1.76 -14.79
CA GLY A 266 -17.91 -0.95 -14.17
C GLY A 266 -17.74 0.41 -14.86
N VAL A 267 -17.81 0.46 -16.20
CA VAL A 267 -17.73 1.72 -16.94
C VAL A 267 -18.98 2.58 -16.73
N ARG A 268 -20.19 2.00 -16.65
CA ARG A 268 -21.41 2.75 -16.29
C ARG A 268 -21.30 3.36 -14.90
N LEU A 269 -20.80 2.59 -13.93
CA LEU A 269 -20.55 3.10 -12.58
C LEU A 269 -19.53 4.25 -12.61
N HIS A 270 -18.45 4.11 -13.38
CA HIS A 270 -17.45 5.16 -13.56
C HIS A 270 -18.05 6.47 -14.11
N GLU A 271 -18.93 6.40 -15.12
CA GLU A 271 -19.60 7.59 -15.66
C GLU A 271 -20.49 8.26 -14.60
N SER A 272 -21.24 7.49 -13.80
CA SER A 272 -22.00 8.04 -12.67
C SER A 272 -21.07 8.72 -11.66
N VAL A 273 -19.99 8.04 -11.22
CA VAL A 273 -19.01 8.60 -10.27
C VAL A 273 -18.42 9.92 -10.77
N LYS A 274 -18.15 10.02 -12.07
CA LYS A 274 -17.60 11.22 -12.70
C LYS A 274 -18.55 12.41 -12.56
N VAL A 275 -19.84 12.19 -12.82
CA VAL A 275 -20.88 13.21 -12.64
C VAL A 275 -21.02 13.61 -11.17
N ASP A 276 -21.02 12.65 -10.25
CA ASP A 276 -21.12 12.90 -8.80
C ASP A 276 -19.96 13.78 -8.30
N LEU A 277 -18.72 13.41 -8.69
CA LEU A 277 -17.51 14.11 -8.28
C LEU A 277 -17.45 15.53 -8.85
N GLU A 278 -17.87 15.72 -10.10
CA GLU A 278 -17.92 17.03 -10.73
C GLU A 278 -18.99 17.93 -10.10
N THR A 279 -20.17 17.37 -9.82
CA THR A 279 -21.25 18.08 -9.14
C THR A 279 -20.80 18.51 -7.76
N TYR A 280 -20.26 17.59 -6.96
CA TYR A 280 -19.74 17.89 -5.64
C TYR A 280 -18.64 18.95 -5.67
N ALA A 281 -17.69 18.86 -6.60
CA ALA A 281 -16.61 19.83 -6.75
C ALA A 281 -17.15 21.23 -7.01
N ARG A 282 -18.13 21.36 -7.92
CA ARG A 282 -18.74 22.65 -8.27
C ARG A 282 -19.58 23.23 -7.13
N GLU A 283 -20.37 22.40 -6.45
CA GLU A 283 -21.24 22.84 -5.34
C GLU A 283 -20.44 23.32 -4.13
N ASN A 284 -19.29 22.69 -3.85
CA ASN A 284 -18.48 23.00 -2.68
C ASN A 284 -17.28 23.92 -2.99
N GLY A 285 -17.12 24.35 -4.24
CA GLY A 285 -15.96 25.14 -4.68
C GLY A 285 -14.63 24.38 -4.56
N GLU A 286 -14.69 23.05 -4.61
CA GLU A 286 -13.55 22.15 -4.51
C GLU A 286 -12.94 21.87 -5.89
N ARG A 287 -11.72 21.32 -5.90
CA ARG A 287 -11.04 20.94 -7.15
C ARG A 287 -11.80 19.84 -7.88
N ILE A 288 -11.90 19.92 -9.21
CA ILE A 288 -12.47 18.81 -10.00
C ILE A 288 -11.50 17.63 -9.97
N VAL A 289 -12.02 16.49 -9.52
CA VAL A 289 -11.30 15.23 -9.43
C VAL A 289 -11.71 14.35 -10.60
N LYS A 290 -10.73 13.99 -11.43
CA LYS A 290 -10.94 13.04 -12.53
C LYS A 290 -10.80 11.60 -12.01
N PRO A 291 -11.89 10.82 -11.89
CA PRO A 291 -11.80 9.40 -11.57
C PRO A 291 -11.21 8.62 -12.76
N PHE A 292 -10.72 7.41 -12.51
CA PHE A 292 -10.40 6.44 -13.57
C PHE A 292 -10.71 5.00 -13.13
N VAL A 293 -10.76 4.11 -14.12
CA VAL A 293 -11.06 2.67 -13.99
C VAL A 293 -9.78 1.85 -14.06
N LEU A 294 -9.63 0.89 -13.15
CA LEU A 294 -8.57 -0.13 -13.20
C LEU A 294 -9.16 -1.49 -13.54
N VAL A 295 -8.74 -2.08 -14.66
CA VAL A 295 -9.14 -3.41 -15.10
C VAL A 295 -8.01 -4.40 -14.83
N ILE A 296 -8.28 -5.42 -14.01
CA ILE A 296 -7.28 -6.46 -13.69
C ILE A 296 -7.43 -7.62 -14.67
N ALA A 297 -6.53 -7.69 -15.65
CA ALA A 297 -6.50 -8.76 -16.64
C ALA A 297 -5.75 -10.01 -16.14
N ARG A 298 -5.95 -11.13 -16.83
CA ARG A 298 -5.36 -12.44 -16.47
C ARG A 298 -3.88 -12.50 -16.85
N ASP A 299 -3.59 -12.12 -18.09
CA ASP A 299 -2.29 -12.15 -18.73
C ASP A 299 -2.22 -11.05 -19.82
N THR A 300 -1.06 -10.89 -20.44
CA THR A 300 -0.79 -9.87 -21.46
C THR A 300 -1.60 -10.06 -22.73
N THR A 301 -1.91 -11.30 -23.11
CA THR A 301 -2.77 -11.59 -24.25
C THR A 301 -4.19 -11.13 -23.98
N HIS A 302 -4.71 -11.47 -22.80
CA HIS A 302 -6.03 -11.05 -22.36
C HIS A 302 -6.14 -9.52 -22.24
N ALA A 303 -5.10 -8.84 -21.75
CA ALA A 303 -5.08 -7.38 -21.70
C ALA A 303 -5.14 -6.74 -23.10
N ALA A 304 -4.45 -7.31 -24.08
CA ALA A 304 -4.50 -6.83 -25.46
C ALA A 304 -5.89 -7.04 -26.09
N GLU A 305 -6.55 -8.17 -25.80
CA GLU A 305 -7.93 -8.44 -26.22
C GLU A 305 -8.92 -7.43 -25.63
N LEU A 306 -8.80 -7.15 -24.32
CA LEU A 306 -9.61 -6.15 -23.64
C LEU A 306 -9.39 -4.74 -24.22
N THR A 307 -8.13 -4.39 -24.51
CA THR A 307 -7.80 -3.11 -25.13
C THR A 307 -8.50 -2.97 -26.47
N ARG A 308 -8.42 -3.99 -27.34
CA ARG A 308 -9.10 -3.99 -28.64
C ARG A 308 -10.62 -3.91 -28.51
N LEU A 309 -11.20 -4.60 -27.53
CA LEU A 309 -12.64 -4.51 -27.25
C LEU A 309 -13.04 -3.09 -26.88
N ILE A 310 -12.33 -2.46 -25.94
CA ILE A 310 -12.62 -1.09 -25.48
C ILE A 310 -12.40 -0.06 -26.59
N GLN A 311 -11.47 -0.35 -27.50
CA GLN A 311 -11.20 0.47 -28.70
C GLN A 311 -12.21 0.31 -29.83
N SER A 312 -13.05 -0.72 -29.77
CA SER A 312 -14.02 -0.98 -30.83
C SER A 312 -15.27 -0.10 -30.70
N ASP A 313 -15.91 0.19 -31.83
CA ASP A 313 -17.20 0.91 -31.86
C ASP A 313 -18.31 0.15 -31.14
N ALA A 314 -18.18 -1.18 -30.99
CA ALA A 314 -19.12 -2.00 -30.23
C ALA A 314 -19.11 -1.65 -28.74
N PHE A 315 -18.02 -1.09 -28.22
CA PHE A 315 -17.90 -0.69 -26.83
C PHE A 315 -18.27 0.80 -26.66
N PHE A 316 -19.49 1.05 -26.20
CA PHE A 316 -20.03 2.40 -25.99
C PHE A 316 -19.84 3.35 -27.18
N GLU A 317 -20.07 2.87 -28.41
CA GLU A 317 -20.00 3.67 -29.65
C GLU A 317 -18.62 4.32 -29.86
N GLY A 318 -17.54 3.64 -29.42
CA GLY A 318 -16.16 4.10 -29.61
C GLY A 318 -15.73 5.23 -28.67
N ARG A 319 -16.57 5.65 -27.71
CA ARG A 319 -16.28 6.77 -26.77
C ARG A 319 -15.03 6.62 -25.91
N TYR A 320 -14.50 5.39 -25.77
CA TYR A 320 -13.30 5.09 -24.99
C TYR A 320 -12.09 4.67 -25.84
N ALA A 321 -12.17 4.80 -27.16
CA ALA A 321 -11.13 4.25 -28.05
C ALA A 321 -9.75 4.89 -27.87
N ASP A 322 -9.71 6.18 -27.54
CA ASP A 322 -8.49 6.93 -27.24
C ASP A 322 -8.25 7.09 -25.71
N LYS A 323 -9.08 6.47 -24.88
CA LYS A 323 -9.08 6.65 -23.42
C LYS A 323 -8.59 5.42 -22.64
N VAL A 324 -8.03 4.44 -23.31
CA VAL A 324 -7.57 3.18 -22.71
C VAL A 324 -6.06 3.03 -22.86
N ILE A 325 -5.42 2.54 -21.80
CA ILE A 325 -3.99 2.21 -21.80
C ILE A 325 -3.77 0.82 -21.21
N GLN A 326 -2.91 0.04 -21.87
CA GLN A 326 -2.43 -1.23 -21.34
C GLN A 326 -1.10 -1.02 -20.60
N VAL A 327 -1.01 -1.54 -19.39
CA VAL A 327 0.20 -1.52 -18.55
C VAL A 327 0.61 -2.94 -18.22
N ASP A 328 1.78 -3.34 -18.72
CA ASP A 328 2.44 -4.59 -18.35
C ASP A 328 3.84 -4.36 -17.77
N SER A 329 4.45 -5.41 -17.24
CA SER A 329 5.76 -5.35 -16.60
C SER A 329 6.92 -5.00 -17.55
N SER A 330 6.68 -5.07 -18.87
CA SER A 330 7.65 -4.83 -19.94
C SER A 330 7.52 -3.48 -20.63
N VAL A 331 6.53 -2.65 -20.26
CA VAL A 331 6.38 -1.30 -20.82
C VAL A 331 7.66 -0.49 -20.57
N LYS A 332 8.35 -0.15 -21.66
CA LYS A 332 9.53 0.73 -21.71
C LYS A 332 9.29 2.01 -22.50
N GLU A 333 8.10 2.15 -23.08
CA GLU A 333 7.72 3.35 -23.83
C GLU A 333 7.53 4.50 -22.86
N GLU A 334 8.40 5.51 -22.95
CA GLU A 334 8.37 6.70 -22.10
C GLU A 334 7.01 7.41 -22.13
N GLU A 335 6.36 7.45 -23.30
CA GLU A 335 5.03 8.06 -23.47
C GLU A 335 3.94 7.34 -22.66
N THR A 336 3.94 6.00 -22.66
CA THR A 336 2.98 5.18 -21.91
C THR A 336 3.20 5.35 -20.40
N VAL A 337 4.46 5.47 -19.97
CA VAL A 337 4.80 5.76 -18.57
C VAL A 337 4.35 7.16 -18.17
N GLU A 338 4.58 8.17 -19.01
CA GLU A 338 4.16 9.54 -18.73
C GLU A 338 2.63 9.65 -18.62
N LYS A 339 1.88 9.07 -19.57
CA LYS A 339 0.40 9.02 -19.50
C LYS A 339 -0.11 8.31 -18.25
N LEU A 340 0.60 7.29 -17.78
CA LEU A 340 0.24 6.57 -16.56
C LEU A 340 0.51 7.41 -15.29
N LEU A 341 1.58 8.20 -15.30
CA LEU A 341 1.93 9.11 -14.20
C LEU A 341 0.98 10.32 -14.13
N THR A 342 0.45 10.77 -15.26
CA THR A 342 -0.47 11.93 -15.36
C THR A 342 -1.94 11.55 -15.47
N VAL A 343 -2.31 10.27 -15.29
CA VAL A 343 -3.69 9.76 -15.48
C VAL A 343 -4.75 10.54 -14.69
N GLU A 344 -4.37 11.11 -13.55
CA GLU A 344 -5.23 11.88 -12.65
C GLU A 344 -5.45 13.34 -13.08
N GLN A 345 -4.67 13.82 -14.04
CA GLN A 345 -4.75 15.18 -14.56
C GLN A 345 -5.92 15.28 -15.55
N ASN A 346 -6.60 16.42 -15.54
CA ASN A 346 -7.82 16.65 -16.33
C ASN A 346 -7.55 16.75 -17.84
N ASP A 347 -6.33 17.08 -18.24
CA ASP A 347 -5.86 17.17 -19.62
C ASP A 347 -5.45 15.81 -20.21
N ASN A 348 -5.21 14.82 -19.37
CA ASN A 348 -4.93 13.46 -19.82
C ASN A 348 -6.24 12.80 -20.32
N PRO A 349 -6.28 12.22 -21.53
CA PRO A 349 -7.50 11.60 -22.06
C PRO A 349 -7.80 10.20 -21.48
N VAL A 350 -6.81 9.54 -20.87
CA VAL A 350 -6.94 8.17 -20.36
C VAL A 350 -7.92 8.11 -19.19
N GLU A 351 -8.92 7.24 -19.30
CA GLU A 351 -9.91 6.96 -18.24
C GLU A 351 -9.90 5.48 -17.81
N ILE A 352 -9.35 4.58 -18.63
CA ILE A 352 -9.29 3.14 -18.34
C ILE A 352 -7.85 2.64 -18.41
N VAL A 353 -7.38 2.06 -17.31
CA VAL A 353 -6.07 1.41 -17.22
C VAL A 353 -6.27 -0.10 -17.12
N ILE A 354 -5.80 -0.84 -18.11
CA ILE A 354 -5.77 -2.31 -18.08
C ILE A 354 -4.40 -2.75 -17.60
N HIS A 355 -4.35 -3.57 -16.55
CA HIS A 355 -3.07 -4.06 -16.03
C HIS A 355 -3.02 -5.58 -15.92
N VAL A 356 -1.81 -6.11 -16.04
CA VAL A 356 -1.50 -7.54 -15.88
C VAL A 356 -0.51 -7.71 -14.75
N ASN A 357 -0.90 -8.49 -13.74
CA ASN A 357 -0.14 -8.67 -12.49
C ASN A 357 0.08 -7.35 -11.73
N MET A 358 0.67 -7.43 -10.53
CA MET A 358 0.82 -6.26 -9.65
C MET A 358 1.48 -5.12 -10.43
N LEU A 359 0.81 -3.97 -10.46
CA LEU A 359 1.45 -2.72 -10.83
C LEU A 359 2.73 -2.63 -9.99
N LYS A 360 3.87 -2.41 -10.64
CA LYS A 360 5.16 -2.31 -9.94
C LYS A 360 4.98 -1.37 -8.76
N GLU A 361 5.34 -1.84 -7.58
CA GLU A 361 5.25 -1.08 -6.34
C GLU A 361 5.72 0.36 -6.58
N GLY A 362 4.82 1.33 -6.39
CA GLY A 362 5.11 2.75 -6.49
C GLY A 362 4.35 3.56 -7.54
N TRP A 363 3.39 2.99 -8.27
CA TRP A 363 2.34 3.79 -8.91
C TRP A 363 1.38 4.33 -7.82
N ASP A 364 1.54 5.62 -7.47
CA ASP A 364 0.81 6.29 -6.38
C ASP A 364 -0.34 7.12 -6.95
N VAL A 365 -1.52 6.50 -7.05
CA VAL A 365 -2.77 7.12 -7.54
C VAL A 365 -3.77 7.30 -6.41
N THR A 366 -4.39 8.47 -6.34
CA THR A 366 -5.44 8.90 -5.41
C THR A 366 -6.85 8.80 -6.01
N ASN A 367 -6.98 8.91 -7.33
CA ASN A 367 -8.25 9.02 -8.05
C ASN A 367 -8.72 7.69 -8.66
N LEU A 368 -8.27 6.55 -8.12
CA LEU A 368 -8.86 5.27 -8.46
C LEU A 368 -10.23 5.16 -7.79
N TYR A 369 -11.29 4.93 -8.58
CA TYR A 369 -12.67 4.80 -8.08
C TYR A 369 -13.35 3.50 -8.47
N THR A 370 -12.98 2.92 -9.60
CA THR A 370 -13.61 1.69 -10.10
C THR A 370 -12.55 0.64 -10.37
N ILE A 371 -12.76 -0.57 -9.86
CA ILE A 371 -11.86 -1.71 -10.06
C ILE A 371 -12.68 -2.86 -10.62
N ILE A 372 -12.25 -3.38 -11.77
CA ILE A 372 -12.94 -4.45 -12.49
C ILE A 372 -12.03 -5.69 -12.49
N PRO A 373 -12.20 -6.62 -11.54
CA PRO A 373 -11.42 -7.85 -11.51
C PRO A 373 -11.94 -8.87 -12.52
N LEU A 374 -11.12 -9.17 -13.54
CA LEU A 374 -11.40 -10.18 -14.57
C LEU A 374 -10.54 -11.45 -14.40
N ARG A 375 -9.90 -11.61 -13.25
CA ARG A 375 -9.17 -12.82 -12.84
C ARG A 375 -9.57 -13.23 -11.43
N ALA A 376 -9.43 -14.52 -11.14
CA ALA A 376 -9.44 -15.00 -9.75
C ALA A 376 -8.18 -14.45 -9.06
N ALA A 377 -8.37 -13.57 -8.08
CA ALA A 377 -7.31 -13.05 -7.23
C ALA A 377 -7.77 -13.13 -5.78
N ASN A 378 -6.83 -13.38 -4.86
CA ASN A 378 -7.06 -13.17 -3.44
C ASN A 378 -7.31 -11.67 -3.22
N ALA A 379 -8.58 -11.28 -3.12
CA ALA A 379 -9.01 -9.89 -3.07
C ALA A 379 -8.37 -9.12 -1.89
N ARG A 380 -8.14 -9.81 -0.76
CA ARG A 380 -7.50 -9.23 0.43
C ARG A 380 -6.08 -8.73 0.14
N THR A 381 -5.20 -9.60 -0.36
CA THR A 381 -3.81 -9.23 -0.70
C THR A 381 -3.77 -8.21 -1.84
N LEU A 382 -4.67 -8.31 -2.82
CA LEU A 382 -4.76 -7.36 -3.93
C LEU A 382 -5.17 -5.96 -3.44
N ILE A 383 -6.14 -5.87 -2.54
CA ILE A 383 -6.62 -4.59 -1.98
C ILE A 383 -5.58 -3.99 -1.03
N GLU A 384 -5.05 -4.79 -0.09
CA GLU A 384 -4.09 -4.33 0.92
C GLU A 384 -2.74 -3.92 0.31
N GLN A 385 -2.19 -4.69 -0.65
CA GLN A 385 -0.86 -4.44 -1.22
C GLN A 385 -0.87 -3.65 -2.54
N SER A 386 -1.87 -3.84 -3.41
CA SER A 386 -1.85 -3.25 -4.77
C SER A 386 -2.72 -2.00 -4.91
N ILE A 387 -3.79 -1.87 -4.12
CA ILE A 387 -4.85 -0.86 -4.34
C ILE A 387 -4.98 0.13 -3.18
N GLY A 388 -4.35 -0.14 -2.05
CA GLY A 388 -4.38 0.74 -0.87
C GLY A 388 -3.94 2.21 -1.09
N ARG A 389 -3.29 2.51 -2.24
CA ARG A 389 -3.01 3.89 -2.67
C ARG A 389 -4.25 4.57 -3.25
N GLY A 390 -5.08 3.83 -3.99
CA GLY A 390 -6.34 4.29 -4.58
C GLY A 390 -7.45 4.56 -3.56
N LEU A 391 -7.33 4.02 -2.35
CA LEU A 391 -8.25 4.26 -1.22
C LEU A 391 -8.05 5.63 -0.55
N ARG A 392 -7.18 6.50 -1.07
CA ARG A 392 -7.01 7.84 -0.50
C ARG A 392 -8.20 8.74 -0.79
N LEU A 393 -8.50 9.62 0.16
CA LEU A 393 -9.57 10.61 0.00
C LEU A 393 -9.14 11.73 -0.95
N PRO A 394 -9.99 12.10 -1.93
CA PRO A 394 -9.74 13.23 -2.82
C PRO A 394 -9.83 14.61 -2.13
N TYR A 395 -10.69 14.69 -1.12
CA TYR A 395 -11.08 15.86 -0.34
C TYR A 395 -10.94 15.48 1.15
N LEU A 396 -10.43 16.39 1.98
CA LEU A 396 -10.34 16.23 3.45
C LEU A 396 -11.27 17.24 4.12
N PRO A 397 -12.05 16.86 5.16
CA PRO A 397 -12.33 15.50 5.66
C PRO A 397 -13.24 14.73 4.70
N CYS A 398 -13.57 13.47 5.02
CA CYS A 398 -14.58 12.68 4.31
C CYS A 398 -15.91 13.47 4.24
N ALA A 399 -16.08 14.29 3.21
CA ALA A 399 -17.29 15.02 3.00
C ALA A 399 -18.39 14.02 2.64
N GLY A 400 -19.61 14.27 3.10
CA GLY A 400 -20.75 13.35 3.08
C GLY A 400 -21.13 12.71 1.73
N LEU A 401 -20.46 13.07 0.63
CA LEU A 401 -20.58 12.44 -0.68
C LEU A 401 -20.38 10.91 -0.63
N PHE A 402 -19.46 10.39 0.19
CA PHE A 402 -19.23 8.94 0.30
C PHE A 402 -20.28 8.21 1.16
N CYS A 403 -20.92 8.91 2.11
CA CYS A 403 -21.98 8.33 2.95
C CYS A 403 -23.31 8.16 2.20
N LEU A 404 -23.55 8.94 1.13
CA LEU A 404 -24.83 8.98 0.40
C LEU A 404 -24.98 7.88 -0.67
N ARG A 405 -23.88 7.24 -1.08
CA ARG A 405 -23.86 6.27 -2.19
C ARG A 405 -24.48 4.90 -1.90
N HIS A 406 -25.05 4.68 -0.71
CA HIS A 406 -25.84 3.48 -0.45
C HIS A 406 -27.21 3.51 -1.14
N GLN A 407 -27.75 4.68 -1.49
CA GLN A 407 -29.09 4.80 -2.10
C GLN A 407 -29.10 4.75 -3.64
N GLU A 408 -28.02 5.09 -4.33
CA GLU A 408 -28.02 5.22 -5.80
C GLU A 408 -27.69 3.94 -6.56
N VAL A 409 -27.01 2.97 -5.93
CA VAL A 409 -26.67 1.68 -6.57
C VAL A 409 -27.93 0.89 -6.98
N GLU A 410 -29.07 1.12 -6.32
CA GLU A 410 -30.35 0.51 -6.69
C GLU A 410 -30.91 1.00 -8.05
N GLN A 411 -30.52 2.19 -8.52
CA GLN A 411 -31.05 2.76 -9.76
C GLN A 411 -30.47 2.11 -11.03
N HIS A 412 -29.31 1.45 -10.94
CA HIS A 412 -28.62 0.87 -12.10
C HIS A 412 -28.88 -0.63 -12.35
N CYS A 413 -29.97 -1.20 -11.79
CA CYS A 413 -30.24 -2.65 -11.76
C CYS A 413 -29.12 -3.48 -11.06
N LEU A 414 -28.24 -2.81 -10.33
CA LEU A 414 -27.21 -3.43 -9.50
C LEU A 414 -27.79 -3.63 -8.10
N ALA A 415 -27.52 -4.78 -7.48
CA ALA A 415 -27.90 -5.01 -6.10
C ALA A 415 -27.13 -4.04 -5.18
N ALA A 416 -27.76 -3.68 -4.05
CA ALA A 416 -27.19 -2.76 -3.08
C ALA A 416 -25.72 -3.07 -2.78
N ALA A 417 -24.89 -2.03 -2.78
CA ALA A 417 -23.51 -2.11 -2.32
C ALA A 417 -23.49 -2.68 -0.90
N ARG A 418 -22.86 -3.83 -0.69
CA ARG A 418 -22.58 -4.33 0.65
C ARG A 418 -21.29 -3.69 1.14
N ARG A 419 -21.29 -3.21 2.39
CA ARG A 419 -20.04 -2.89 3.09
C ARG A 419 -19.19 -4.14 3.13
N ALA A 420 -17.93 -4.02 2.74
CA ALA A 420 -16.97 -5.08 2.92
C ALA A 420 -16.49 -5.06 4.37
N ASP A 421 -17.03 -5.95 5.21
CA ASP A 421 -16.48 -6.27 6.54
C ASP A 421 -15.33 -7.29 6.41
N ASP A 422 -14.57 -7.54 7.47
CA ASP A 422 -13.42 -8.46 7.43
C ASP A 422 -13.80 -9.89 6.98
N GLU A 423 -15.02 -10.35 7.30
CA GLU A 423 -15.57 -11.63 6.81
C GLU A 423 -16.10 -11.54 5.36
N GLY A 424 -16.72 -10.43 4.96
CA GLY A 424 -17.16 -10.17 3.59
C GLY A 424 -15.99 -10.04 2.62
N MET A 425 -14.88 -9.44 3.06
CA MET A 425 -13.60 -9.43 2.34
C MET A 425 -13.04 -10.85 2.12
N ALA A 426 -13.31 -11.77 3.04
CA ALA A 426 -13.01 -13.19 2.89
C ALA A 426 -14.05 -13.94 2.04
N GLN A 427 -15.33 -13.55 2.03
CA GLN A 427 -16.37 -14.13 1.16
C GLN A 427 -16.28 -13.66 -0.31
N ILE A 428 -15.68 -12.50 -0.59
CA ILE A 428 -15.25 -12.11 -1.94
C ILE A 428 -14.32 -13.18 -2.55
N ALA A 429 -13.69 -14.02 -1.71
CA ALA A 429 -12.77 -15.09 -2.12
C ALA A 429 -13.44 -16.43 -2.49
N PHE A 430 -14.76 -16.58 -2.46
CA PHE A 430 -15.41 -17.84 -2.84
C PHE A 430 -16.61 -17.65 -3.78
N VAL A 431 -16.31 -17.44 -5.07
CA VAL A 431 -17.06 -18.19 -6.10
C VAL A 431 -16.26 -19.47 -6.31
N LYS A 432 -16.64 -20.55 -5.63
CA LYS A 432 -16.24 -21.91 -6.02
C LYS A 432 -16.64 -22.07 -7.48
N ILE A 433 -15.67 -22.11 -8.38
CA ILE A 433 -15.85 -22.81 -9.65
C ILE A 433 -15.68 -24.28 -9.27
N GLU A 434 -16.77 -25.02 -9.19
CA GLU A 434 -16.69 -26.47 -9.28
C GLU A 434 -16.05 -26.79 -10.64
N GLU A 435 -14.83 -27.31 -10.59
CA GLU A 435 -14.26 -28.02 -11.74
C GLU A 435 -15.20 -29.21 -12.01
N ILE A 436 -15.97 -29.14 -13.09
CA ILE A 436 -16.56 -30.33 -13.70
C ILE A 436 -15.39 -31.08 -14.35
N GLY A 437 -14.71 -31.86 -13.53
CA GLY A 437 -13.81 -32.92 -13.95
C GLY A 437 -14.62 -34.07 -14.53
N ALA A 438 -14.25 -34.47 -15.74
CA ALA A 438 -14.87 -35.54 -16.49
C ALA A 438 -14.91 -36.89 -15.75
N SER A 439 -16.06 -37.57 -15.88
CA SER A 439 -16.26 -39.03 -15.93
C SER A 439 -15.55 -39.94 -14.92
N GLY A 440 -16.33 -40.63 -14.08
CA GLY A 440 -15.84 -41.82 -13.36
C GLY A 440 -16.79 -42.37 -12.29
N VAL A 441 -17.83 -43.08 -12.72
CA VAL A 441 -18.49 -44.27 -12.11
C VAL A 441 -18.38 -44.49 -10.58
N GLY A 442 -19.52 -44.57 -9.89
CA GLY A 442 -19.63 -45.31 -8.62
C GLY A 442 -20.82 -44.93 -7.72
N LEU A 443 -21.89 -45.71 -7.78
CA LEU A 443 -23.01 -45.74 -6.83
C LEU A 443 -22.56 -46.14 -5.41
N GLU A 444 -23.10 -45.52 -4.36
CA GLU A 444 -23.99 -46.14 -3.34
C GLU A 444 -24.16 -45.30 -2.03
N GLN A 445 -25.43 -44.95 -1.76
CA GLN A 445 -26.19 -45.05 -0.49
C GLN A 445 -25.84 -44.31 0.83
N ARG A 446 -26.91 -43.64 1.33
CA ARG A 446 -27.43 -43.52 2.74
C ARG A 446 -26.67 -42.60 3.71
N ASP A 447 -27.26 -41.80 4.60
CA ASP A 447 -28.62 -41.48 5.08
C ASP A 447 -28.54 -40.00 5.54
N GLY A 448 -29.54 -39.13 5.32
CA GLY A 448 -30.63 -38.95 6.28
C GLY A 448 -30.57 -37.56 6.95
N ILE A 449 -31.72 -36.85 6.92
CA ILE A 449 -32.06 -35.62 7.64
C ILE A 449 -31.91 -34.29 6.85
N ALA A 450 -33.06 -33.77 6.44
CA ALA A 450 -33.40 -32.35 6.31
C ALA A 450 -34.75 -32.15 7.05
N PRO A 451 -35.26 -30.92 7.27
CA PRO A 451 -34.61 -29.65 7.58
C PRO A 451 -35.15 -29.04 8.91
N MET A 452 -34.53 -27.98 9.43
CA MET A 452 -35.23 -27.08 10.38
C MET A 452 -34.97 -25.62 10.01
N ILE A 453 -36.07 -24.96 9.63
CA ILE A 453 -36.28 -23.52 9.61
C ILE A 453 -36.50 -23.09 11.07
N THR A 454 -35.94 -21.95 11.48
CA THR A 454 -36.54 -21.17 12.56
C THR A 454 -36.42 -19.69 12.26
N ALA A 455 -37.59 -19.06 12.24
CA ALA A 455 -37.81 -17.62 12.17
C ALA A 455 -38.06 -17.07 13.59
N GLY A 456 -37.81 -15.77 13.76
CA GLY A 456 -38.17 -14.98 14.96
C GLY A 456 -36.96 -14.70 15.86
N THR A 457 -36.71 -13.49 16.37
CA THR A 457 -37.64 -12.37 16.58
C THR A 457 -36.86 -11.07 16.84
N SER A 458 -37.51 -9.98 16.44
CA SER A 458 -37.34 -8.57 16.82
C SER A 458 -36.61 -8.22 18.12
N CYS A 459 -35.86 -7.12 18.10
CA CYS A 459 -36.14 -6.04 19.05
C CYS A 459 -35.82 -4.67 18.46
N ARG A 460 -36.83 -3.79 18.52
CA ARG A 460 -36.77 -2.34 18.30
C ARG A 460 -36.10 -1.70 19.51
N GLU A 461 -35.29 -0.68 19.29
CA GLU A 461 -35.38 0.56 20.07
C GLU A 461 -34.84 1.73 19.23
N CYS A 462 -35.70 2.73 19.04
CA CYS A 462 -35.43 4.01 18.41
C CYS A 462 -35.24 5.08 19.50
N MET A 463 -34.52 6.15 19.14
CA MET A 463 -34.68 7.54 19.61
C MET A 463 -34.61 7.81 21.12
N GLU A 464 -33.54 8.51 21.52
CA GLU A 464 -33.54 9.80 22.26
C GLU A 464 -32.24 9.95 23.06
N ARG A 465 -31.27 10.71 22.52
CA ARG A 465 -30.55 11.82 23.17
C ARG A 465 -29.42 12.36 22.30
#